data_AF-A0A2H1VLJ4-F1
#
_entry.id   AF-A0A2H1VLJ4-F1
#
_cell.length_a   1.000
_cell.length_b   1.000
_cell.length_c   1.000
_cell.angle_alpha   90.00
_cell.angle_beta   90.00
_cell.angle_gamma   90.00
#
_symmetry.space_group_name_H-M   'P 1'
#
loop_
_entity.id
_entity.type
_entity.pdbx_description
1 polymer ?
#
loop_
_entity_poly.entity_id
_entity_poly.type
_entity_poly.pdbx_seq_one_letter_code
_entity_poly.pdbx_strand_id
1 'polypeptide(L)'
;MHGRVKVRTTEEERARKEKERQEKLKIYKHAMQQIFHKRKEGELDKNLLELTGKVLSSNPDIYTLWNIRREILIILKKGDESEEEMSQLYDTELQLTEYCLKINPKSYCAWHQREWVLTTRANPNWEKELSLCNMYLKFDERNFHTWDYRRFVVSQCKPPLKDEFDFTTDKLMDNFSNYSAWHYRSKMLVELYPDLEGGRPIEDSHHKHELKMVQSAAFTDPDDTSAWFYQRWLLGAVKTNIEVAVYTVSPLKTTVAFSKPVNQTYVASKIRLFINDDLVNGEWQSCSGNQYDVLWIFKHNTDVTDSLDVKMEYDNENGDVQKIPGVKQNGNTYVGKGEIDFQRKYSKPVIEELINQLDSCRQLLAMEPDNKWTLLTTTVFLHCIDAKQYHKEIIENLHTLKTIDSWRAGYYDDLITKWSLEDQLAIDYKSDSIDFKVKFDDKITSLPHLQYYSHCENVDLSNQNLSSNVLASLELLQNCKKLSLANNQLTTLQRFPNLNLEELNLTGNNDLDQEELEVFKKNCNYSVIF
;
A
#
# COMPACT_ATOMS: atom_id res chain seq x y z
N MET A 1 7.51 7.41 25.77
CA MET A 1 8.80 7.91 26.33
C MET A 1 9.70 8.27 25.17
N HIS A 2 9.87 9.55 24.85
CA HIS A 2 10.73 10.02 23.75
C HIS A 2 11.57 11.23 24.19
N GLY A 3 12.70 11.48 23.52
CA GLY A 3 13.49 12.71 23.70
C GLY A 3 14.20 12.90 25.04
N ARG A 4 14.23 11.89 25.94
CA ARG A 4 14.93 12.00 27.22
C ARG A 4 16.44 11.80 27.05
N VAL A 5 17.16 12.91 26.96
CA VAL A 5 18.63 12.90 26.90
C VAL A 5 19.20 12.31 28.20
N LYS A 6 20.14 11.39 28.07
CA LYS A 6 20.86 10.81 29.22
C LYS A 6 21.85 11.84 29.76
N VAL A 7 21.42 12.65 30.73
CA VAL A 7 22.28 13.63 31.40
C VAL A 7 23.11 12.93 32.48
N ARG A 8 24.44 13.12 32.46
CA ARG A 8 25.32 12.75 33.58
C ARG A 8 25.09 13.76 34.72
N THR A 9 24.19 13.41 35.64
CA THR A 9 23.95 14.17 36.86
C THR A 9 24.90 13.74 37.98
N THR A 10 25.32 14.69 38.81
CA THR A 10 26.08 14.44 40.05
C THR A 10 25.22 13.60 41.01
N GLU A 11 25.85 12.89 41.96
CA GLU A 11 25.11 12.07 42.94
C GLU A 11 24.14 12.89 43.78
N GLU A 12 24.54 14.11 44.17
CA GLU A 12 23.70 15.04 44.93
C GLU A 12 22.46 15.49 44.14
N GLU A 13 22.61 15.79 42.84
CA GLU A 13 21.48 16.18 42.01
C GLU A 13 20.55 14.99 41.70
N ARG A 14 21.09 13.76 41.60
CA ARG A 14 20.26 12.54 41.53
C ARG A 14 19.45 12.32 42.80
N ALA A 15 20.08 12.45 43.96
CA ALA A 15 19.41 12.30 45.24
C ALA A 15 18.28 13.33 45.41
N ARG A 16 18.52 14.60 45.02
CA ARG A 16 17.49 15.64 45.02
C ARG A 16 16.32 15.31 44.09
N LYS A 17 16.59 14.97 42.83
CA LYS A 17 15.55 14.62 41.84
C LYS A 17 14.76 13.37 42.26
N GLU A 18 15.42 12.39 42.87
CA GLU A 18 14.74 11.19 43.37
C GLU A 18 13.83 11.53 44.55
N LYS A 19 14.27 12.37 45.49
CA LYS A 19 13.41 12.84 46.59
C LYS A 19 12.17 13.58 46.08
N GLU A 20 12.34 14.52 45.15
CA GLU A 20 11.22 15.22 44.51
C GLU A 20 10.26 14.26 43.79
N ARG A 21 10.80 13.24 43.11
CA ARG A 21 10.01 12.23 42.42
C ARG A 21 9.22 11.36 43.41
N GLN A 22 9.82 10.98 44.53
CA GLN A 22 9.14 10.19 45.57
C GLN A 22 8.01 10.98 46.24
N GLU A 23 8.22 12.27 46.50
CA GLU A 23 7.16 13.15 47.03
C GLU A 23 5.99 13.27 46.05
N LYS A 24 6.27 13.52 44.76
CA LYS A 24 5.25 13.54 43.69
C LYS A 24 4.54 12.18 43.56
N LEU A 25 5.28 11.08 43.66
CA LEU A 25 4.73 9.72 43.58
C LEU A 25 3.80 9.42 44.76
N LYS A 26 4.13 9.89 45.97
CA LYS A 26 3.28 9.73 47.16
C LYS A 26 1.94 10.45 46.96
N ILE A 27 1.98 11.71 46.50
CA ILE A 27 0.78 12.50 46.20
C ILE A 27 -0.06 11.81 45.11
N TYR A 28 0.58 11.38 44.03
CA TYR A 28 -0.09 10.66 42.94
C TYR A 28 -0.78 9.38 43.42
N LYS A 29 -0.06 8.53 44.18
CA LYS A 29 -0.62 7.27 44.72
C LYS A 29 -1.81 7.53 45.62
N HIS A 30 -1.72 8.54 46.49
CA HIS A 30 -2.81 8.92 47.38
C HIS A 30 -4.04 9.39 46.60
N ALA A 31 -3.86 10.26 45.61
CA ALA A 31 -4.95 10.73 44.76
C ALA A 31 -5.60 9.58 43.98
N MET A 32 -4.82 8.67 43.39
CA MET A 32 -5.36 7.50 42.68
C MET A 32 -6.15 6.57 43.60
N GLN A 33 -5.68 6.33 44.84
CA GLN A 33 -6.40 5.54 45.83
C GLN A 33 -7.75 6.17 46.18
N GLN A 34 -7.77 7.49 46.43
CA GLN A 34 -9.00 8.22 46.71
C GLN A 34 -9.98 8.17 45.54
N ILE A 35 -9.51 8.36 44.30
CA ILE A 35 -10.34 8.26 43.09
C ILE A 35 -11.02 6.89 43.01
N PHE A 36 -10.25 5.81 43.15
CA PHE A 36 -10.80 4.47 43.03
C PHE A 36 -11.71 4.08 44.19
N HIS A 37 -11.44 4.58 45.40
CA HIS A 37 -12.31 4.39 46.55
C HIS A 37 -13.68 5.04 46.32
N LYS A 38 -13.70 6.34 45.98
CA LYS A 38 -14.94 7.08 45.65
C LYS A 38 -15.72 6.40 44.53
N ARG A 39 -15.03 5.99 43.45
CA ARG A 39 -15.68 5.26 42.35
C ARG A 39 -16.33 3.95 42.82
N LYS A 40 -15.65 3.19 43.70
CA LYS A 40 -16.17 1.93 44.24
C LYS A 40 -17.40 2.14 45.14
N GLU A 41 -17.45 3.25 45.86
CA GLU A 41 -18.58 3.64 46.71
C GLU A 41 -19.76 4.24 45.91
N GLY A 42 -19.59 4.47 44.61
CA GLY A 42 -20.62 5.05 43.75
C GLY A 42 -20.69 6.58 43.82
N GLU A 43 -19.70 7.24 44.44
CA GLU A 43 -19.60 8.70 44.56
C GLU A 43 -19.13 9.33 43.24
N LEU A 44 -19.99 9.29 42.22
CA LEU A 44 -19.75 9.81 40.87
C LEU A 44 -20.22 11.28 40.76
N ASP A 45 -19.52 12.17 41.45
CA ASP A 45 -19.90 13.58 41.63
C ASP A 45 -18.90 14.60 41.06
N LYS A 46 -19.21 15.90 41.19
CA LYS A 46 -18.34 17.02 40.77
C LYS A 46 -17.00 17.03 41.53
N ASN A 47 -16.92 16.48 42.75
CA ASN A 47 -15.68 16.39 43.50
C ASN A 47 -14.72 15.36 42.89
N LEU A 48 -15.24 14.23 42.42
CA LEU A 48 -14.45 13.23 41.69
C LEU A 48 -13.96 13.77 40.33
N LEU A 49 -14.72 14.65 39.67
CA LEU A 49 -14.22 15.42 38.51
C LEU A 49 -13.03 16.29 38.91
N GLU A 50 -13.09 17.05 39.99
CA GLU A 50 -11.94 17.88 40.41
C GLU A 50 -10.69 17.03 40.68
N LEU A 51 -10.85 15.93 41.42
CA LEU A 51 -9.75 15.05 41.81
C LEU A 51 -9.09 14.36 40.60
N THR A 52 -9.90 13.82 39.68
CA THR A 52 -9.37 13.21 38.43
C THR A 52 -8.70 14.26 37.54
N GLY A 53 -9.23 15.48 37.46
CA GLY A 53 -8.68 16.58 36.67
C GLY A 53 -7.27 16.98 37.12
N LYS A 54 -7.02 17.04 38.44
CA LYS A 54 -5.68 17.31 39.01
C LYS A 54 -4.65 16.27 38.58
N VAL A 55 -5.03 14.99 38.56
CA VAL A 55 -4.13 13.90 38.14
C VAL A 55 -3.87 13.94 36.63
N LEU A 56 -4.92 14.14 35.82
CA LEU A 56 -4.82 14.22 34.36
C LEU A 56 -4.00 15.43 33.89
N SER A 57 -4.09 16.54 34.62
CA SER A 57 -3.25 17.73 34.42
C SER A 57 -1.76 17.46 34.60
N SER A 58 -1.36 16.32 35.18
CA SER A 58 0.04 15.88 35.25
C SER A 58 0.35 14.74 34.29
N ASN A 59 -0.62 13.86 34.04
CA ASN A 59 -0.48 12.73 33.13
C ASN A 59 -1.80 12.50 32.36
N PRO A 60 -1.93 13.06 31.14
CA PRO A 60 -3.17 12.97 30.38
C PRO A 60 -3.42 11.58 29.77
N ASP A 61 -2.47 10.65 29.83
CA ASP A 61 -2.58 9.34 29.19
C ASP A 61 -3.22 8.26 30.08
N ILE A 62 -3.76 8.63 31.24
CA ILE A 62 -4.46 7.70 32.13
C ILE A 62 -5.91 7.55 31.64
N TYR A 63 -6.13 6.69 30.65
CA TYR A 63 -7.43 6.48 30.00
C TYR A 63 -8.57 6.18 31.00
N THR A 64 -8.28 5.44 32.08
CA THR A 64 -9.28 5.09 33.10
C THR A 64 -9.90 6.32 33.76
N LEU A 65 -9.11 7.39 33.96
CA LEU A 65 -9.63 8.61 34.57
C LEU A 65 -10.57 9.34 33.61
N TRP A 66 -10.26 9.40 32.32
CA TRP A 66 -11.19 9.95 31.33
C TRP A 66 -12.49 9.15 31.24
N ASN A 67 -12.43 7.81 31.36
CA ASN A 67 -13.65 6.97 31.42
C ASN A 67 -14.52 7.35 32.63
N ILE A 68 -13.91 7.49 33.82
CA ILE A 68 -14.62 7.94 35.04
C ILE A 68 -15.27 9.30 34.83
N ARG A 69 -14.56 10.24 34.20
CA ARG A 69 -15.12 11.57 33.91
C ARG A 69 -16.33 11.50 32.99
N ARG A 70 -16.28 10.67 31.93
CA ARG A 70 -17.44 10.45 31.04
C ARG A 70 -18.62 9.82 31.78
N GLU A 71 -18.38 8.85 32.65
CA GLU A 71 -19.42 8.24 33.49
C GLU A 71 -20.13 9.30 34.34
N ILE A 72 -19.36 10.16 35.02
CA ILE A 72 -19.92 11.25 35.84
C ILE A 72 -20.73 12.22 34.98
N LEU A 73 -20.18 12.69 33.86
CA LEU A 73 -20.86 13.65 32.98
C LEU A 73 -22.15 13.07 32.36
N ILE A 74 -22.19 11.77 32.06
CA ILE A 74 -23.40 11.08 31.59
C ILE A 74 -24.46 11.02 32.69
N ILE A 75 -24.06 10.75 33.94
CA ILE A 75 -24.98 10.73 35.09
C ILE A 75 -25.55 12.12 35.35
N LEU A 76 -24.70 13.15 35.38
CA LEU A 76 -25.12 14.54 35.59
C LEU A 76 -26.09 15.01 34.49
N LYS A 77 -25.84 14.66 33.22
CA LYS A 77 -26.74 14.98 32.10
C LYS A 77 -28.13 14.35 32.25
N LYS A 78 -28.26 13.21 32.93
CA LYS A 78 -29.53 12.52 33.18
C LYS A 78 -30.23 12.97 34.47
N GLY A 79 -29.54 13.74 35.30
CA GLY A 79 -30.06 14.25 36.57
C GLY A 79 -30.82 15.56 36.39
N ASP A 80 -30.90 16.34 37.47
CA ASP A 80 -31.64 17.61 37.54
C ASP A 80 -30.80 18.84 37.13
N GLU A 81 -29.59 18.66 36.58
CA GLU A 81 -28.74 19.77 36.14
C GLU A 81 -29.35 20.44 34.89
N SER A 82 -29.39 21.78 34.91
CA SER A 82 -29.87 22.58 33.78
C SER A 82 -28.98 22.45 32.55
N GLU A 83 -29.51 22.81 31.38
CA GLU A 83 -28.73 22.82 30.13
C GLU A 83 -27.54 23.79 30.23
N GLU A 84 -27.73 24.93 30.90
CA GLU A 84 -26.66 25.91 31.15
C GLU A 84 -25.54 25.34 32.04
N GLU A 85 -25.89 24.66 33.13
CA GLU A 85 -24.91 24.01 34.02
C GLU A 85 -24.13 22.91 33.29
N MET A 86 -24.82 22.09 32.50
CA MET A 86 -24.18 21.07 31.68
C MET A 86 -23.24 21.69 30.63
N SER A 87 -23.65 22.81 30.00
CA SER A 87 -22.79 23.54 29.06
C SER A 87 -21.51 24.03 29.74
N GLN A 88 -21.59 24.57 30.96
CA GLN A 88 -20.42 25.02 31.73
C GLN A 88 -19.50 23.86 32.12
N LEU A 89 -20.05 22.69 32.45
CA LEU A 89 -19.26 21.49 32.73
C LEU A 89 -18.50 21.03 31.48
N TYR A 90 -19.14 21.03 30.31
CA TYR A 90 -18.47 20.72 29.05
C TYR A 90 -17.39 21.75 28.70
N ASP A 91 -17.62 23.04 28.94
CA ASP A 91 -16.60 24.07 28.72
C ASP A 91 -15.38 23.86 29.62
N THR A 92 -15.61 23.50 30.88
CA THR A 92 -14.55 23.14 31.84
C THR A 92 -13.79 21.89 31.38
N GLU A 93 -14.48 20.90 30.82
CA GLU A 93 -13.87 19.69 30.26
C GLU A 93 -13.01 20.02 29.03
N LEU A 94 -13.48 20.90 28.13
CA LEU A 94 -12.71 21.38 26.99
C LEU A 94 -11.46 22.16 27.44
N GLN A 95 -11.54 22.96 28.50
CA GLN A 95 -10.37 23.64 29.07
C GLN A 95 -9.35 22.64 29.65
N LEU A 96 -9.82 21.61 30.35
CA LEU A 96 -8.96 20.55 30.87
C LEU A 96 -8.26 19.80 29.72
N THR A 97 -8.98 19.39 28.69
CA THR A 97 -8.36 18.72 27.53
C THR A 97 -7.34 19.62 26.83
N GLU A 98 -7.63 20.92 26.66
CA GLU A 98 -6.69 21.88 26.08
C GLU A 98 -5.42 22.02 26.93
N TYR A 99 -5.56 22.09 28.26
CA TYR A 99 -4.42 22.12 29.18
C TYR A 99 -3.58 20.83 29.09
N CYS A 100 -4.25 19.67 29.09
CA CYS A 100 -3.62 18.37 28.92
C CYS A 100 -2.85 18.25 27.60
N LEU A 101 -3.40 18.79 26.51
CA LEU A 101 -2.76 18.80 25.19
C LEU A 101 -1.56 19.75 25.09
N LYS A 102 -1.51 20.82 25.89
CA LYS A 102 -0.29 21.63 26.05
C LYS A 102 0.85 20.85 26.70
N ILE A 103 0.54 19.90 27.58
CA ILE A 103 1.52 19.05 28.26
C ILE A 103 1.95 17.88 27.36
N ASN A 104 0.98 17.20 26.76
CA ASN A 104 1.24 16.13 25.80
C ASN A 104 0.31 16.29 24.58
N PRO A 105 0.78 16.95 23.51
CA PRO A 105 -0.02 17.17 22.30
C PRO A 105 -0.28 15.87 21.51
N LYS A 106 0.36 14.77 21.92
CA LYS A 106 0.22 13.42 21.33
C LYS A 106 -0.57 12.46 22.23
N SER A 107 -1.33 13.01 23.19
CA SER A 107 -2.19 12.20 24.05
C SER A 107 -3.46 11.79 23.31
N TYR A 108 -3.55 10.50 22.96
CA TYR A 108 -4.78 9.90 22.40
C TYR A 108 -5.99 10.15 23.30
N CYS A 109 -5.81 10.03 24.61
CA CYS A 109 -6.91 10.11 25.56
C CYS A 109 -7.50 11.52 25.64
N ALA A 110 -6.65 12.55 25.61
CA ALA A 110 -7.10 13.94 25.66
C ALA A 110 -7.84 14.36 24.38
N TRP A 111 -7.32 13.99 23.19
CA TRP A 111 -8.02 14.23 21.92
C TRP A 111 -9.36 13.51 21.86
N HIS A 112 -9.40 12.22 22.24
CA HIS A 112 -10.63 11.44 22.25
C HIS A 112 -11.68 11.99 23.23
N GLN A 113 -11.26 12.42 24.42
CA GLN A 113 -12.18 13.07 25.36
C GLN A 113 -12.77 14.34 24.75
N ARG A 114 -11.95 15.14 24.05
CA ARG A 114 -12.39 16.37 23.41
C ARG A 114 -13.44 16.13 22.34
N GLU A 115 -13.24 15.11 21.48
CA GLU A 115 -14.24 14.65 20.51
C GLU A 115 -15.55 14.23 21.19
N TRP A 116 -15.44 13.43 22.27
CA TRP A 116 -16.60 12.95 23.01
C TRP A 116 -17.42 14.11 23.60
N VAL A 117 -16.77 15.12 24.18
CA VAL A 117 -17.46 16.31 24.73
C VAL A 117 -18.22 17.06 23.63
N LEU A 118 -17.57 17.30 22.49
CA LEU A 118 -18.16 18.08 21.39
C LEU A 118 -19.34 17.36 20.72
N THR A 119 -19.26 16.04 20.60
CA THR A 119 -20.35 15.20 20.05
C THR A 119 -21.49 14.96 21.04
N THR A 120 -21.25 15.09 22.35
CA THR A 120 -22.26 14.85 23.39
C THR A 120 -23.05 16.12 23.76
N ARG A 121 -22.45 17.30 23.60
CA ARG A 121 -23.12 18.59 23.88
C ARG A 121 -23.99 19.06 22.72
N ALA A 122 -25.00 19.87 23.02
CA ALA A 122 -25.96 20.35 22.01
C ALA A 122 -25.42 21.49 21.13
N ASN A 123 -24.48 22.28 21.64
CA ASN A 123 -24.02 23.54 21.05
C ASN A 123 -22.48 23.60 20.84
N PRO A 124 -21.86 22.65 20.11
CA PRO A 124 -20.43 22.69 19.86
C PRO A 124 -20.02 23.92 19.01
N ASN A 125 -18.93 24.57 19.39
CA ASN A 125 -18.35 25.69 18.62
C ASN A 125 -17.23 25.17 17.71
N TRP A 126 -17.59 24.72 16.50
CA TRP A 126 -16.64 24.13 15.55
C TRP A 126 -15.61 25.12 15.01
N GLU A 127 -15.94 26.41 14.91
CA GLU A 127 -15.00 27.46 14.46
C GLU A 127 -13.84 27.62 15.45
N LYS A 128 -14.15 27.57 16.75
CA LYS A 128 -13.13 27.55 17.81
C LYS A 128 -12.23 26.33 17.72
N GLU A 129 -12.78 25.17 17.38
CA GLU A 129 -12.01 23.92 17.25
C GLU A 129 -11.13 23.91 15.99
N LEU A 130 -11.59 24.47 14.86
CA LEU A 130 -10.74 24.70 13.69
C LEU A 130 -9.60 25.66 14.00
N SER A 131 -9.88 26.74 14.74
CA SER A 131 -8.86 27.70 15.19
C SER A 131 -7.83 27.05 16.12
N LEU A 132 -8.28 26.14 16.99
CA LEU A 132 -7.41 25.34 17.83
C LEU A 132 -6.53 24.41 16.98
N CYS A 133 -7.07 23.73 15.97
CA CYS A 133 -6.27 22.93 15.04
C CYS A 133 -5.19 23.77 14.36
N ASN A 134 -5.55 24.96 13.86
CA ASN A 134 -4.60 25.89 13.24
C ASN A 134 -3.46 26.27 14.18
N MET A 135 -3.77 26.51 15.46
CA MET A 135 -2.78 26.81 16.49
C MET A 135 -1.86 25.62 16.77
N TYR A 136 -2.40 24.42 16.97
CA TYR A 136 -1.57 23.23 17.25
C TYR A 136 -0.69 22.83 16.05
N LEU A 137 -1.18 23.00 14.82
CA LEU A 137 -0.40 22.79 13.59
C LEU A 137 0.66 23.87 13.35
N LYS A 138 0.58 25.03 14.01
CA LYS A 138 1.70 26.00 14.05
C LYS A 138 2.81 25.57 15.02
N PHE A 139 2.48 24.83 16.07
CA PHE A 139 3.46 24.33 17.04
C PHE A 139 4.14 23.03 16.59
N ASP A 140 3.37 22.10 16.03
CA ASP A 140 3.89 20.85 15.44
C ASP A 140 3.05 20.54 14.21
N GLU A 141 3.53 21.00 13.06
CA GLU A 141 2.86 20.85 11.76
C GLU A 141 2.76 19.40 11.28
N ARG A 142 3.52 18.48 11.91
CA ARG A 142 3.55 17.04 11.62
C ARG A 142 2.81 16.23 12.69
N ASN A 143 2.09 16.89 13.61
CA ASN A 143 1.29 16.20 14.60
C ASN A 143 0.06 15.55 13.94
N PHE A 144 0.16 14.25 13.64
CA PHE A 144 -0.93 13.51 13.01
C PHE A 144 -2.21 13.52 13.86
N HIS A 145 -2.12 13.60 15.20
CA HIS A 145 -3.32 13.69 16.03
C HIS A 145 -4.10 14.98 15.77
N THR A 146 -3.41 16.09 15.55
CA THR A 146 -4.07 17.36 15.23
C THR A 146 -4.65 17.33 13.82
N TRP A 147 -3.96 16.71 12.85
CA TRP A 147 -4.52 16.49 11.52
C TRP A 147 -5.76 15.60 11.54
N ASP A 148 -5.73 14.51 12.31
CA ASP A 148 -6.86 13.59 12.49
C ASP A 148 -8.04 14.30 13.16
N TYR A 149 -7.76 15.05 14.22
CA TYR A 149 -8.76 15.85 14.92
C TYR A 149 -9.34 16.96 14.02
N ARG A 150 -8.52 17.60 13.17
CA ARG A 150 -9.02 18.54 12.16
C ARG A 150 -9.99 17.85 11.20
N ARG A 151 -9.65 16.66 10.68
CA ARG A 151 -10.56 15.90 9.80
C ARG A 151 -11.87 15.54 10.51
N PHE A 152 -11.80 15.19 11.79
CA PHE A 152 -13.00 15.04 12.62
C PHE A 152 -13.81 16.33 12.68
N VAL A 153 -13.23 17.47 13.06
CA VAL A 153 -13.93 18.76 13.13
C VAL A 153 -14.56 19.14 11.78
N VAL A 154 -13.80 19.03 10.69
CA VAL A 154 -14.26 19.28 9.31
C VAL A 154 -15.43 18.37 8.93
N SER A 155 -15.45 17.11 9.37
CA SER A 155 -16.58 16.21 9.13
C SER A 155 -17.87 16.66 9.84
N GLN A 156 -17.74 17.42 10.92
CA GLN A 156 -18.87 17.94 11.70
C GLN A 156 -19.37 19.28 11.14
N CYS A 157 -18.48 20.24 10.88
CA CYS A 157 -18.89 21.56 10.37
C CYS A 157 -19.01 21.65 8.85
N LYS A 158 -18.46 20.68 8.11
CA LYS A 158 -18.54 20.55 6.64
C LYS A 158 -18.27 21.88 5.90
N PRO A 159 -17.11 22.52 6.11
CA PRO A 159 -16.71 23.66 5.31
C PRO A 159 -16.62 23.24 3.83
N PRO A 160 -16.72 24.20 2.89
CA PRO A 160 -16.42 23.94 1.50
C PRO A 160 -15.07 23.20 1.37
N LEU A 161 -15.05 22.11 0.59
CA LEU A 161 -13.84 21.32 0.40
C LEU A 161 -12.67 22.15 -0.15
N LYS A 162 -13.00 23.20 -0.91
CA LYS A 162 -12.03 24.18 -1.41
C LYS A 162 -11.28 24.91 -0.29
N ASP A 163 -11.95 25.27 0.80
CA ASP A 163 -11.32 25.98 1.92
C ASP A 163 -10.27 25.10 2.61
N GLU A 164 -10.56 23.80 2.74
CA GLU A 164 -9.60 22.83 3.26
C GLU A 164 -8.44 22.59 2.28
N PHE A 165 -8.71 22.60 0.98
CA PHE A 165 -7.66 22.50 -0.03
C PHE A 165 -6.74 23.72 0.00
N ASP A 166 -7.29 24.92 0.08
CA ASP A 166 -6.52 26.16 0.18
C ASP A 166 -5.73 26.22 1.49
N PHE A 167 -6.28 25.70 2.60
CA PHE A 167 -5.53 25.50 3.84
C PHE A 167 -4.29 24.61 3.67
N THR A 168 -4.36 23.54 2.86
CA THR A 168 -3.16 22.74 2.56
C THR A 168 -2.13 23.52 1.76
N THR A 169 -2.57 24.39 0.84
CA THR A 169 -1.67 25.27 0.08
C THR A 169 -0.93 26.20 1.04
N ASP A 170 -1.62 26.86 1.96
CA ASP A 170 -1.01 27.74 2.97
C ASP A 170 0.04 26.99 3.80
N LYS A 171 -0.27 25.75 4.21
CA LYS A 171 0.68 24.91 4.97
C LYS A 171 1.91 24.50 4.17
N LEU A 172 1.77 24.26 2.88
CA LEU A 172 2.90 23.93 2.01
C LEU A 172 3.74 25.17 1.66
N MET A 173 3.13 26.35 1.60
CA MET A 173 3.85 27.62 1.44
C MET A 173 4.63 28.00 2.72
N ASP A 174 4.08 27.69 3.90
CA ASP A 174 4.79 27.81 5.18
C ASP A 174 5.97 26.83 5.28
N ASN A 175 5.75 25.57 4.90
CA ASN A 175 6.77 24.53 4.86
C ASN A 175 6.45 23.43 3.84
N PHE A 176 7.18 23.40 2.73
CA PHE A 176 7.00 22.41 1.67
C PHE A 176 7.45 21.00 2.09
N SER A 177 8.20 20.83 3.19
CA SER A 177 8.56 19.52 3.75
C SER A 177 7.45 18.91 4.63
N ASN A 178 6.27 19.53 4.70
CA ASN A 178 5.16 19.03 5.50
C ASN A 178 4.43 17.87 4.80
N TYR A 179 4.89 16.64 5.04
CA TYR A 179 4.25 15.42 4.51
C TYR A 179 2.75 15.31 4.85
N SER A 180 2.34 15.77 6.04
CA SER A 180 0.93 15.70 6.44
C SER A 180 0.05 16.62 5.59
N ALA A 181 0.55 17.80 5.21
CA ALA A 181 -0.14 18.70 4.29
C ALA A 181 -0.24 18.10 2.87
N TRP A 182 0.86 17.55 2.34
CA TRP A 182 0.87 16.83 1.05
C TRP A 182 -0.13 15.67 1.03
N HIS A 183 -0.13 14.84 2.08
CA HIS A 183 -1.06 13.72 2.21
C HIS A 183 -2.51 14.19 2.25
N TYR A 184 -2.81 15.21 3.06
CA TYR A 184 -4.17 15.71 3.18
C TYR A 184 -4.67 16.34 1.88
N ARG A 185 -3.79 17.09 1.20
CA ARG A 185 -4.04 17.64 -0.14
C ARG A 185 -4.37 16.55 -1.16
N SER A 186 -3.62 15.45 -1.15
CA SER A 186 -3.82 14.31 -2.08
C SER A 186 -5.22 13.70 -1.96
N LYS A 187 -5.85 13.77 -0.80
CA LYS A 187 -7.22 13.27 -0.58
C LYS A 187 -8.28 14.20 -1.18
N MET A 188 -8.12 15.50 -0.99
CA MET A 188 -9.08 16.50 -1.48
C MET A 188 -9.03 16.63 -3.01
N LEU A 189 -7.83 16.54 -3.58
CA LEU A 189 -7.63 16.63 -5.04
C LEU A 189 -8.44 15.61 -5.81
N VAL A 190 -8.48 14.36 -5.34
CA VAL A 190 -9.23 13.27 -5.98
C VAL A 190 -10.74 13.54 -5.99
N GLU A 191 -11.25 14.24 -4.96
CA GLU A 191 -12.66 14.57 -4.86
C GLU A 191 -13.02 15.86 -5.62
N LEU A 192 -12.15 16.87 -5.59
CA LEU A 192 -12.36 18.14 -6.28
C LEU A 192 -12.18 18.03 -7.80
N TYR A 193 -11.21 17.25 -8.25
CA TYR A 193 -10.76 17.22 -9.63
C TYR A 193 -10.58 15.78 -10.15
N PRO A 194 -11.63 14.94 -10.07
CA PRO A 194 -11.53 13.53 -10.44
C PRO A 194 -11.20 13.37 -11.92
N ASP A 195 -10.37 12.38 -12.25
CA ASP A 195 -10.14 11.98 -13.64
C ASP A 195 -11.33 11.13 -14.15
N LEU A 196 -12.25 11.77 -14.87
CA LEU A 196 -13.44 11.12 -15.40
C LEU A 196 -13.15 10.20 -16.59
N GLU A 197 -12.09 10.49 -17.35
CA GLU A 197 -11.67 9.68 -18.50
C GLU A 197 -10.88 8.43 -18.07
N GLY A 198 -10.43 8.41 -16.81
CA GLY A 198 -9.72 7.30 -16.20
C GLY A 198 -8.23 7.27 -16.51
N GLY A 199 -7.47 6.65 -15.60
CA GLY A 199 -6.02 6.45 -15.76
C GLY A 199 -5.13 7.40 -14.96
N ARG A 200 -5.66 8.39 -14.23
CA ARG A 200 -4.87 9.26 -13.34
C ARG A 200 -5.57 9.49 -11.99
N PRO A 201 -4.86 10.02 -10.97
CA PRO A 201 -5.52 10.45 -9.73
C PRO A 201 -6.49 11.62 -9.94
N ILE A 202 -6.15 12.52 -10.86
CA ILE A 202 -6.82 13.80 -11.09
C ILE A 202 -6.77 14.21 -12.56
N GLU A 203 -7.67 15.13 -12.95
CA GLU A 203 -7.72 15.70 -14.30
C GLU A 203 -6.42 16.40 -14.73
N ASP A 204 -6.18 16.49 -16.03
CA ASP A 204 -4.91 16.91 -16.63
C ASP A 204 -4.42 18.32 -16.21
N SER A 205 -5.35 19.29 -16.13
CA SER A 205 -5.02 20.69 -15.81
C SER A 205 -4.41 20.79 -14.41
N HIS A 206 -5.04 20.14 -13.43
CA HIS A 206 -4.60 20.08 -12.04
C HIS A 206 -3.39 19.16 -11.88
N HIS A 207 -3.32 18.05 -12.62
CA HIS A 207 -2.15 17.19 -12.62
C HIS A 207 -0.87 17.96 -13.02
N LYS A 208 -0.94 18.73 -14.12
CA LYS A 208 0.17 19.58 -14.56
C LYS A 208 0.53 20.65 -13.52
N HIS A 209 -0.46 21.26 -12.88
CA HIS A 209 -0.24 22.26 -11.83
C HIS A 209 0.49 21.65 -10.61
N GLU A 210 0.01 20.51 -10.11
CA GLU A 210 0.61 19.83 -8.96
C GLU A 210 2.02 19.31 -9.25
N LEU A 211 2.28 18.82 -10.47
CA LEU A 211 3.65 18.45 -10.89
C LEU A 211 4.61 19.64 -10.83
N LYS A 212 4.20 20.84 -11.25
CA LYS A 212 5.04 22.04 -11.16
C LYS A 212 5.28 22.48 -9.73
N MET A 213 4.25 22.39 -8.89
CA MET A 213 4.36 22.74 -7.47
C MET A 213 5.33 21.79 -6.76
N VAL A 214 5.22 20.49 -7.00
CA VAL A 214 6.11 19.49 -6.38
C VAL A 214 7.54 19.61 -6.90
N GLN A 215 7.73 19.95 -8.18
CA GLN A 215 9.05 20.25 -8.73
C GLN A 215 9.68 21.44 -7.97
N SER A 216 8.94 22.53 -7.79
CA SER A 216 9.46 23.70 -7.10
C SER A 216 9.91 23.37 -5.66
N ALA A 217 9.15 22.53 -4.95
CA ALA A 217 9.52 22.05 -3.62
C ALA A 217 10.77 21.14 -3.65
N ALA A 218 10.76 20.12 -4.50
CA ALA A 218 11.84 19.12 -4.58
C ALA A 218 13.18 19.70 -5.05
N PHE A 219 13.17 20.75 -5.86
CA PHE A 219 14.41 21.42 -6.31
C PHE A 219 14.88 22.51 -5.34
N THR A 220 14.02 22.96 -4.41
CA THR A 220 14.42 23.89 -3.34
C THR A 220 15.17 23.15 -2.23
N ASP A 221 14.73 21.93 -1.89
CA ASP A 221 15.44 21.02 -0.98
C ASP A 221 15.38 19.58 -1.53
N PRO A 222 16.40 19.15 -2.29
CA PRO A 222 16.47 17.81 -2.87
C PRO A 222 16.48 16.67 -1.84
N ASP A 223 16.82 16.95 -0.58
CA ASP A 223 16.81 15.96 0.49
C ASP A 223 15.43 15.79 1.14
N ASP A 224 14.48 16.72 0.92
CA ASP A 224 13.11 16.58 1.41
C ASP A 224 12.37 15.46 0.69
N THR A 225 12.14 14.37 1.42
CA THR A 225 11.44 13.20 0.91
C THR A 225 9.96 13.47 0.61
N SER A 226 9.34 14.47 1.25
CA SER A 226 7.88 14.65 1.21
C SER A 226 7.38 14.99 -0.18
N ALA A 227 8.06 15.95 -0.84
CA ALA A 227 7.79 16.31 -2.22
C ALA A 227 7.98 15.10 -3.17
N TRP A 228 9.06 14.34 -3.04
CA TRP A 228 9.32 13.16 -3.87
C TRP A 228 8.24 12.07 -3.73
N PHE A 229 7.76 11.80 -2.51
CA PHE A 229 6.68 10.85 -2.28
C PHE A 229 5.35 11.33 -2.86
N TYR A 230 5.04 12.62 -2.74
CA TYR A 230 3.84 13.21 -3.36
C TYR A 230 3.90 13.16 -4.89
N GLN A 231 5.06 13.44 -5.48
CA GLN A 231 5.29 13.30 -6.91
C GLN A 231 5.08 11.85 -7.37
N ARG A 232 5.63 10.87 -6.64
CA ARG A 232 5.39 9.45 -6.92
C ARG A 232 3.92 9.07 -6.87
N TRP A 233 3.14 9.69 -5.98
CA TRP A 233 1.69 9.51 -5.94
C TRP A 233 0.99 10.08 -7.19
N LEU A 234 1.35 11.29 -7.64
CA LEU A 234 0.83 11.90 -8.88
C LEU A 234 1.04 10.98 -10.09
N LEU A 235 2.24 10.39 -10.20
CA LEU A 235 2.58 9.42 -11.25
C LEU A 235 1.95 8.04 -11.04
N GLY A 236 1.60 7.71 -9.80
CA GLY A 236 1.30 6.39 -9.26
C GLY A 236 -0.16 5.96 -9.37
N ALA A 237 -1.08 6.90 -9.18
CA ALA A 237 -2.50 6.64 -8.97
C ALA A 237 -3.28 6.47 -10.29
N VAL A 238 -2.77 5.61 -11.17
CA VAL A 238 -3.43 5.24 -12.43
C VAL A 238 -4.43 4.12 -12.13
N LYS A 239 -5.72 4.35 -12.41
CA LYS A 239 -6.71 3.27 -12.41
C LYS A 239 -6.26 2.22 -13.42
N THR A 240 -5.98 1.02 -12.93
CA THR A 240 -5.60 -0.13 -13.74
C THR A 240 -6.80 -1.06 -13.81
N ASN A 241 -7.28 -1.36 -15.01
CA ASN A 241 -8.45 -2.22 -15.21
C ASN A 241 -8.08 -3.69 -14.99
N ILE A 242 -9.06 -4.49 -14.59
CA ILE A 242 -8.92 -5.95 -14.60
C ILE A 242 -9.09 -6.44 -16.04
N GLU A 243 -8.09 -7.17 -16.53
CA GLU A 243 -8.07 -7.75 -17.87
C GLU A 243 -7.78 -9.25 -17.76
N VAL A 244 -8.30 -10.03 -18.71
CA VAL A 244 -7.91 -11.43 -18.87
C VAL A 244 -6.51 -11.44 -19.47
N ALA A 245 -5.52 -11.92 -18.72
CA ALA A 245 -4.14 -12.00 -19.19
C ALA A 245 -4.01 -13.11 -20.24
N VAL A 246 -4.33 -14.34 -19.85
CA VAL A 246 -4.26 -15.52 -20.73
C VAL A 246 -5.25 -16.55 -20.24
N TYR A 247 -5.85 -17.32 -21.16
CA TYR A 247 -6.53 -18.55 -20.82
C TYR A 247 -5.95 -19.73 -21.60
N THR A 248 -6.09 -20.92 -21.02
CA THR A 248 -5.68 -22.18 -21.63
C THR A 248 -6.79 -23.19 -21.48
N VAL A 249 -7.18 -23.84 -22.57
CA VAL A 249 -8.15 -24.94 -22.62
C VAL A 249 -7.41 -26.18 -23.09
N SER A 250 -7.34 -27.21 -22.25
CA SER A 250 -6.68 -28.48 -22.57
C SER A 250 -7.59 -29.65 -22.18
N PRO A 251 -7.31 -30.89 -22.63
CA PRO A 251 -8.07 -32.06 -22.20
C PRO A 251 -8.01 -32.33 -20.69
N LEU A 252 -6.99 -31.80 -20.00
CA LEU A 252 -6.80 -32.03 -18.57
C LEU A 252 -7.47 -30.95 -17.71
N LYS A 253 -7.42 -29.70 -18.15
CA LYS A 253 -7.89 -28.54 -17.38
C LYS A 253 -8.09 -27.32 -18.26
N THR A 254 -8.95 -26.43 -17.79
CA THR A 254 -9.06 -25.05 -18.31
C THR A 254 -8.62 -24.07 -17.22
N THR A 255 -7.76 -23.12 -17.58
CA THR A 255 -7.23 -22.10 -16.67
C THR A 255 -7.42 -20.70 -17.24
N VAL A 256 -7.70 -19.72 -16.39
CA VAL A 256 -7.84 -18.31 -16.77
C VAL A 256 -7.05 -17.43 -15.80
N ALA A 257 -6.06 -16.72 -16.33
CA ALA A 257 -5.23 -15.76 -15.62
C ALA A 257 -5.75 -14.34 -15.83
N PHE A 258 -5.62 -13.50 -14.81
CA PHE A 258 -6.02 -12.10 -14.81
C PHE A 258 -4.83 -11.17 -14.52
N SER A 259 -4.91 -9.94 -15.01
CA SER A 259 -3.92 -8.90 -14.69
C SER A 259 -3.84 -8.57 -13.21
N LYS A 260 -4.91 -8.85 -12.44
CA LYS A 260 -5.04 -8.62 -10.99
C LYS A 260 -5.87 -9.71 -10.30
N PRO A 261 -5.73 -9.88 -8.97
CA PRO A 261 -6.56 -10.81 -8.22
C PRO A 261 -8.06 -10.46 -8.32
N VAL A 262 -8.87 -11.46 -8.65
CA VAL A 262 -10.34 -11.37 -8.72
C VAL A 262 -10.98 -12.42 -7.83
N ASN A 263 -12.23 -12.21 -7.42
CA ASN A 263 -12.98 -13.19 -6.62
C ASN A 263 -13.86 -14.09 -7.50
N GLN A 264 -14.36 -15.17 -6.91
CA GLN A 264 -15.18 -16.17 -7.61
C GLN A 264 -16.44 -15.57 -8.25
N THR A 265 -17.10 -14.63 -7.58
CA THR A 265 -18.30 -13.96 -8.09
C THR A 265 -18.00 -13.14 -9.33
N TYR A 266 -16.85 -12.46 -9.36
CA TYR A 266 -16.39 -11.71 -10.52
C TYR A 266 -16.21 -12.65 -11.71
N VAL A 267 -15.43 -13.72 -11.55
CA VAL A 267 -15.14 -14.66 -12.66
C VAL A 267 -16.42 -15.32 -13.18
N ALA A 268 -17.29 -15.78 -12.27
CA ALA A 268 -18.56 -16.43 -12.64
C ALA A 268 -19.54 -15.51 -13.38
N SER A 269 -19.51 -14.20 -13.13
CA SER A 269 -20.42 -13.24 -13.77
C SER A 269 -19.84 -12.60 -15.04
N LYS A 270 -18.51 -12.52 -15.15
CA LYS A 270 -17.81 -11.76 -16.18
C LYS A 270 -17.19 -12.60 -17.29
N ILE A 271 -16.94 -13.89 -17.05
CA ILE A 271 -16.23 -14.76 -18.00
C ILE A 271 -17.15 -15.83 -18.58
N ARG A 272 -17.11 -15.98 -19.90
CA ARG A 272 -17.86 -16.99 -20.65
C ARG A 272 -16.93 -17.70 -21.64
N LEU A 273 -16.83 -19.02 -21.53
CA LEU A 273 -16.06 -19.84 -22.45
C LEU A 273 -17.00 -20.44 -23.50
N PHE A 274 -16.60 -20.35 -24.77
CA PHE A 274 -17.32 -20.97 -25.88
C PHE A 274 -16.40 -21.96 -26.61
N ILE A 275 -16.94 -23.13 -26.93
CA ILE A 275 -16.30 -24.15 -27.77
C ILE A 275 -17.27 -24.49 -28.89
N ASN A 276 -16.86 -24.30 -30.15
CA ASN A 276 -17.70 -24.41 -31.34
C ASN A 276 -18.99 -23.58 -31.24
N ASP A 277 -18.87 -22.34 -30.76
CA ASP A 277 -19.99 -21.43 -30.47
C ASP A 277 -20.95 -21.86 -29.34
N ASP A 278 -20.75 -23.03 -28.72
CA ASP A 278 -21.54 -23.49 -27.58
C ASP A 278 -20.96 -22.99 -26.26
N LEU A 279 -21.81 -22.41 -25.41
CA LEU A 279 -21.43 -21.96 -24.07
C LEU A 279 -21.09 -23.15 -23.18
N VAL A 280 -19.87 -23.16 -22.64
CA VAL A 280 -19.40 -24.19 -21.73
C VAL A 280 -19.86 -23.89 -20.31
N ASN A 281 -20.57 -24.84 -19.71
CA ASN A 281 -20.97 -24.78 -18.30
C ASN A 281 -19.95 -25.53 -17.42
N GLY A 282 -19.68 -24.99 -16.24
CA GLY A 282 -18.70 -25.54 -15.33
C GLY A 282 -18.61 -24.78 -14.01
N GLU A 283 -17.66 -25.18 -13.18
CA GLU A 283 -17.42 -24.61 -11.85
C GLU A 283 -16.06 -23.95 -11.77
N TRP A 284 -16.01 -22.75 -11.19
CA TRP A 284 -14.78 -22.00 -10.97
C TRP A 284 -14.15 -22.35 -9.62
N GLN A 285 -12.85 -22.65 -9.64
CA GLN A 285 -12.04 -22.91 -8.46
C GLN A 285 -10.79 -22.02 -8.47
N SER A 286 -10.44 -21.42 -7.34
CA SER A 286 -9.17 -20.69 -7.19
C SER A 286 -7.99 -21.66 -7.27
N CYS A 287 -6.93 -21.26 -7.98
CA CYS A 287 -5.70 -22.04 -8.10
C CYS A 287 -4.99 -22.20 -6.75
N SER A 288 -4.90 -21.11 -6.00
CA SER A 288 -4.12 -20.98 -4.77
C SER A 288 -4.95 -21.24 -3.50
N GLY A 289 -6.27 -21.44 -3.64
CA GLY A 289 -7.22 -21.60 -2.54
C GLY A 289 -7.63 -20.28 -1.85
N ASN A 290 -7.29 -19.13 -2.43
CA ASN A 290 -7.57 -17.81 -1.87
C ASN A 290 -8.94 -17.27 -2.32
N GLN A 291 -9.50 -16.35 -1.52
CA GLN A 291 -10.76 -15.66 -1.88
C GLN A 291 -10.60 -14.78 -3.13
N TYR A 292 -9.42 -14.17 -3.28
CA TYR A 292 -9.02 -13.39 -4.44
C TYR A 292 -7.78 -14.04 -5.04
N ASP A 293 -7.84 -14.36 -6.33
CA ASP A 293 -6.78 -15.09 -7.02
C ASP A 293 -6.55 -14.50 -8.41
N VAL A 294 -5.30 -14.56 -8.88
CA VAL A 294 -4.92 -14.14 -10.24
C VAL A 294 -5.12 -15.25 -11.26
N LEU A 295 -5.21 -16.51 -10.82
CA LEU A 295 -5.41 -17.67 -11.68
C LEU A 295 -6.59 -18.51 -11.18
N TRP A 296 -7.53 -18.81 -12.08
CA TRP A 296 -8.70 -19.61 -11.79
C TRP A 296 -8.74 -20.84 -12.69
N ILE A 297 -9.17 -21.97 -12.12
CA ILE A 297 -9.38 -23.24 -12.81
C ILE A 297 -10.89 -23.37 -13.09
N PHE A 298 -11.24 -23.58 -14.35
CA PHE A 298 -12.62 -23.83 -14.78
C PHE A 298 -12.82 -25.32 -15.03
N LYS A 299 -13.59 -25.97 -14.14
CA LYS A 299 -13.90 -27.39 -14.26
C LYS A 299 -15.15 -27.58 -15.10
N HIS A 300 -15.00 -28.23 -16.24
CA HIS A 300 -16.11 -28.57 -17.15
C HIS A 300 -15.94 -29.99 -17.71
N ASN A 301 -17.05 -30.54 -18.22
CA ASN A 301 -17.08 -31.89 -18.78
C ASN A 301 -17.01 -31.90 -20.32
N THR A 302 -16.83 -30.74 -20.96
CA THR A 302 -16.69 -30.67 -22.42
C THR A 302 -15.37 -31.30 -22.87
N ASP A 303 -15.46 -32.27 -23.80
CA ASP A 303 -14.30 -32.93 -24.39
C ASP A 303 -13.52 -31.96 -25.29
N VAL A 304 -12.22 -31.83 -25.02
CA VAL A 304 -11.31 -30.97 -25.81
C VAL A 304 -10.57 -31.85 -26.83
N THR A 305 -11.06 -31.83 -28.07
CA THR A 305 -10.54 -32.62 -29.20
C THR A 305 -9.80 -31.73 -30.21
N ASP A 306 -9.31 -32.34 -31.30
CA ASP A 306 -8.68 -31.59 -32.38
C ASP A 306 -9.74 -30.77 -33.18
N SER A 307 -9.33 -29.62 -33.71
CA SER A 307 -10.09 -28.79 -34.66
C SER A 307 -11.34 -28.12 -34.09
N LEU A 308 -11.34 -27.82 -32.80
CA LEU A 308 -12.33 -26.97 -32.13
C LEU A 308 -12.08 -25.48 -32.40
N ASP A 309 -13.17 -24.70 -32.48
CA ASP A 309 -13.15 -23.25 -32.37
C ASP A 309 -13.33 -22.86 -30.89
N VAL A 310 -12.30 -22.26 -30.28
CA VAL A 310 -12.32 -21.91 -28.85
C VAL A 310 -12.22 -20.40 -28.72
N LYS A 311 -13.14 -19.79 -27.97
CA LYS A 311 -13.09 -18.36 -27.67
C LYS A 311 -13.56 -18.07 -26.25
N MET A 312 -12.99 -17.04 -25.65
CA MET A 312 -13.43 -16.52 -24.37
C MET A 312 -14.02 -15.13 -24.55
N GLU A 313 -15.20 -14.92 -23.99
CA GLU A 313 -15.79 -13.58 -23.88
C GLU A 313 -15.65 -13.09 -22.43
N TYR A 314 -15.24 -11.84 -22.27
CA TYR A 314 -15.25 -11.18 -20.96
C TYR A 314 -15.88 -9.80 -21.02
N ASP A 315 -16.66 -9.47 -20.00
CA ASP A 315 -17.23 -8.13 -19.82
C ASP A 315 -16.18 -7.23 -19.16
N ASN A 316 -15.67 -6.24 -19.89
CA ASN A 316 -14.72 -5.29 -19.34
C ASN A 316 -15.39 -4.37 -18.30
N GLU A 317 -14.59 -3.55 -17.61
CA GLU A 317 -15.12 -2.61 -16.61
C GLU A 317 -16.06 -1.54 -17.19
N ASN A 318 -15.98 -1.28 -18.50
CA ASN A 318 -16.82 -0.33 -19.21
C ASN A 318 -18.15 -0.93 -19.68
N GLY A 319 -18.34 -2.25 -19.50
CA GLY A 319 -19.53 -2.98 -19.94
C GLY A 319 -19.49 -3.49 -21.36
N ASP A 320 -18.36 -3.35 -22.07
CA ASP A 320 -18.18 -3.92 -23.41
C ASP A 320 -17.75 -5.38 -23.31
N VAL A 321 -18.30 -6.20 -24.21
CA VAL A 321 -17.90 -7.60 -24.36
C VAL A 321 -16.66 -7.68 -25.23
N GLN A 322 -15.55 -8.08 -24.64
CA GLN A 322 -14.30 -8.36 -25.34
C GLN A 322 -14.24 -9.84 -25.70
N LYS A 323 -13.71 -10.16 -26.88
CA LYS A 323 -13.59 -11.52 -27.39
C LYS A 323 -12.13 -11.87 -27.60
N ILE A 324 -11.67 -12.91 -26.91
CA ILE A 324 -10.29 -13.41 -27.02
C ILE A 324 -10.36 -14.75 -27.77
N PRO A 325 -9.81 -14.86 -28.99
CA PRO A 325 -9.76 -16.11 -29.72
C PRO A 325 -8.68 -17.03 -29.15
N GLY A 326 -8.94 -18.33 -29.19
CA GLY A 326 -8.01 -19.37 -28.76
C GLY A 326 -7.23 -19.90 -29.95
N VAL A 327 -5.91 -19.81 -29.89
CA VAL A 327 -5.00 -20.36 -30.88
C VAL A 327 -4.61 -21.77 -30.47
N LYS A 328 -4.77 -22.74 -31.38
CA LYS A 328 -4.34 -24.12 -31.14
C LYS A 328 -2.81 -24.18 -31.00
N GLN A 329 -2.36 -24.80 -29.93
CA GLN A 329 -0.96 -25.07 -29.61
C GLN A 329 -0.67 -26.58 -29.75
N ASN A 330 0.39 -27.06 -29.12
CA ASN A 330 0.74 -28.48 -29.14
C ASN A 330 -0.39 -29.39 -28.63
N GLY A 331 -0.68 -30.45 -29.39
CA GLY A 331 -1.75 -31.40 -29.06
C GLY A 331 -3.15 -30.80 -29.19
N ASN A 332 -4.00 -31.05 -28.20
CA ASN A 332 -5.38 -30.52 -28.12
C ASN A 332 -5.47 -29.32 -27.15
N THR A 333 -4.40 -28.53 -27.04
CA THR A 333 -4.36 -27.36 -26.16
C THR A 333 -4.64 -26.10 -26.97
N TYR A 334 -5.49 -25.22 -26.44
CA TYR A 334 -5.84 -23.93 -27.03
C TYR A 334 -5.48 -22.82 -26.05
N VAL A 335 -4.79 -21.78 -26.53
CA VAL A 335 -4.35 -20.64 -25.71
C VAL A 335 -4.91 -19.36 -26.31
N GLY A 336 -5.62 -18.58 -25.50
CA GLY A 336 -6.03 -17.23 -25.87
C GLY A 336 -5.34 -16.20 -24.99
N LYS A 337 -4.73 -15.19 -25.62
CA LYS A 337 -3.98 -14.13 -24.95
C LYS A 337 -4.78 -12.83 -25.04
N GLY A 338 -5.00 -12.18 -23.90
CA GLY A 338 -5.59 -10.84 -23.88
C GLY A 338 -4.60 -9.78 -24.35
N GLU A 339 -5.06 -8.53 -24.34
CA GLU A 339 -4.17 -7.39 -24.55
C GLU A 339 -3.30 -7.17 -23.32
N ILE A 340 -2.06 -6.70 -23.55
CA ILE A 340 -1.14 -6.31 -22.49
C ILE A 340 -0.76 -4.86 -22.70
N ASP A 341 -0.92 -4.07 -21.66
CA ASP A 341 -0.32 -2.74 -21.56
C ASP A 341 0.20 -2.48 -20.15
N PHE A 342 1.53 -2.54 -20.00
CA PHE A 342 2.20 -2.16 -18.75
C PHE A 342 2.52 -0.66 -18.70
N GLN A 343 2.45 0.03 -19.83
CA GLN A 343 2.71 1.46 -19.90
C GLN A 343 1.51 2.21 -19.34
N ARG A 344 1.78 3.06 -18.35
CA ARG A 344 0.75 3.97 -17.84
C ARG A 344 0.43 5.01 -18.92
N LYS A 345 -0.86 5.18 -19.21
CA LYS A 345 -1.33 6.17 -20.17
C LYS A 345 -1.43 7.52 -19.49
N TYR A 346 -0.56 8.45 -19.89
CA TYR A 346 -0.62 9.86 -19.51
C TYR A 346 -1.06 10.69 -20.72
N SER A 347 -1.75 11.80 -20.47
CA SER A 347 -2.09 12.73 -21.53
C SER A 347 -0.86 13.44 -22.08
N LYS A 348 -0.98 13.95 -23.31
CA LYS A 348 0.08 14.72 -23.95
C LYS A 348 0.58 15.90 -23.09
N PRO A 349 -0.28 16.73 -22.46
CA PRO A 349 0.19 17.83 -21.61
C PRO A 349 0.97 17.36 -20.37
N VAL A 350 0.63 16.20 -19.82
CA VAL A 350 1.36 15.60 -18.70
C VAL A 350 2.71 15.08 -19.17
N ILE A 351 2.78 14.34 -20.28
CA ILE A 351 4.04 13.87 -20.87
C ILE A 351 4.98 15.04 -21.17
N GLU A 352 4.48 16.13 -21.78
CA GLU A 352 5.27 17.34 -22.02
C GLU A 352 5.84 17.93 -20.72
N GLU A 353 5.05 17.93 -19.65
CA GLU A 353 5.52 18.37 -18.33
C GLU A 353 6.60 17.42 -17.77
N LEU A 354 6.42 16.10 -17.86
CA LEU A 354 7.42 15.13 -17.40
C LEU A 354 8.75 15.27 -18.15
N ILE A 355 8.73 15.55 -19.45
CA ILE A 355 9.94 15.81 -20.24
C ILE A 355 10.67 17.06 -19.73
N ASN A 356 9.95 18.15 -19.46
CA ASN A 356 10.55 19.37 -18.91
C ASN A 356 11.17 19.13 -17.52
N GLN A 357 10.52 18.33 -16.68
CA GLN A 357 11.04 17.99 -15.36
C GLN A 357 12.22 17.02 -15.43
N LEU A 358 12.22 16.08 -16.37
CA LEU A 358 13.33 15.16 -16.63
C LEU A 358 14.62 15.94 -16.95
N ASP A 359 14.53 16.96 -17.81
CA ASP A 359 15.68 17.82 -18.12
C ASP A 359 16.20 18.54 -16.87
N SER A 360 15.30 19.01 -16.01
CA SER A 360 15.65 19.63 -14.74
C SER A 360 16.35 18.62 -13.81
N CYS A 361 15.83 17.39 -13.71
CA CYS A 361 16.43 16.34 -12.88
C CYS A 361 17.83 15.96 -13.38
N ARG A 362 18.04 15.90 -14.69
CA ARG A 362 19.37 15.66 -15.28
C ARG A 362 20.36 16.77 -14.96
N GLN A 363 19.93 18.03 -14.98
CA GLN A 363 20.78 19.16 -14.55
C GLN A 363 21.14 19.06 -13.07
N LEU A 364 20.18 18.69 -12.21
CA LEU A 364 20.44 18.49 -10.79
C LEU A 364 21.40 17.32 -10.54
N LEU A 365 21.25 16.19 -11.25
CA LEU A 365 22.19 15.07 -11.17
C LEU A 365 23.60 15.40 -11.66
N ALA A 366 23.74 16.35 -12.60
CA ALA A 366 25.05 16.83 -13.00
C ALA A 366 25.77 17.61 -11.87
N MET A 367 25.00 18.20 -10.94
CA MET A 367 25.52 18.90 -9.76
C MET A 367 25.65 17.96 -8.55
N GLU A 368 24.69 17.07 -8.36
CA GLU A 368 24.56 16.14 -7.23
C GLU A 368 24.35 14.69 -7.75
N PRO A 369 25.41 14.04 -8.26
CA PRO A 369 25.29 12.71 -8.89
C PRO A 369 24.84 11.62 -7.91
N ASP A 370 25.12 11.80 -6.62
CA ASP A 370 24.78 10.84 -5.56
C ASP A 370 23.38 11.09 -4.96
N ASN A 371 22.60 12.05 -5.50
CA ASN A 371 21.24 12.28 -5.02
C ASN A 371 20.29 11.15 -5.48
N LYS A 372 20.09 10.17 -4.60
CA LYS A 372 19.24 9.01 -4.86
C LYS A 372 17.79 9.37 -5.20
N TRP A 373 17.26 10.47 -4.67
CA TRP A 373 15.87 10.85 -4.91
C TRP A 373 15.72 11.38 -6.33
N THR A 374 16.63 12.28 -6.74
CA THR A 374 16.66 12.79 -8.12
C THR A 374 16.91 11.66 -9.12
N LEU A 375 17.83 10.73 -8.83
CA LEU A 375 18.12 9.60 -9.72
C LEU A 375 16.94 8.64 -9.83
N LEU A 376 16.28 8.33 -8.72
CA LEU A 376 15.07 7.50 -8.71
C LEU A 376 13.91 8.18 -9.44
N THR A 377 13.70 9.47 -9.25
CA THR A 377 12.68 10.23 -9.98
C THR A 377 12.98 10.28 -11.48
N THR A 378 14.23 10.53 -11.87
CA THR A 378 14.67 10.48 -13.28
C THR A 378 14.33 9.13 -13.89
N THR A 379 14.65 8.04 -13.18
CA THR A 379 14.33 6.67 -13.59
C THR A 379 12.82 6.45 -13.78
N VAL A 380 12.00 6.93 -12.85
CA VAL A 380 10.54 6.81 -12.96
C VAL A 380 10.00 7.66 -14.11
N PHE A 381 10.52 8.87 -14.34
CA PHE A 381 10.11 9.71 -15.47
C PHE A 381 10.41 9.05 -16.81
N LEU A 382 11.62 8.52 -16.99
CA LEU A 382 11.98 7.76 -18.19
C LEU A 382 10.99 6.62 -18.45
N HIS A 383 10.65 5.86 -17.40
CA HIS A 383 9.65 4.80 -17.49
C HIS A 383 8.24 5.34 -17.82
N CYS A 384 7.81 6.45 -17.21
CA CYS A 384 6.50 7.05 -17.47
C CYS A 384 6.38 7.65 -18.89
N ILE A 385 7.47 8.21 -19.43
CA ILE A 385 7.51 8.83 -20.75
C ILE A 385 7.50 7.77 -21.84
N ASP A 386 8.48 6.87 -21.82
CA ASP A 386 8.59 5.75 -22.78
C ASP A 386 9.53 4.68 -22.21
N ALA A 387 8.97 3.72 -21.48
CA ALA A 387 9.76 2.66 -20.84
C ALA A 387 10.57 1.84 -21.84
N LYS A 388 10.10 1.70 -23.08
CA LYS A 388 10.77 0.92 -24.12
C LYS A 388 11.96 1.68 -24.71
N GLN A 389 11.76 2.96 -25.05
CA GLN A 389 12.82 3.80 -25.58
C GLN A 389 13.97 3.95 -24.58
N TYR A 390 13.65 4.13 -23.31
CA TYR A 390 14.64 4.42 -22.25
C TYR A 390 15.01 3.21 -21.41
N HIS A 391 14.62 1.99 -21.79
CA HIS A 391 14.80 0.78 -20.98
C HIS A 391 16.25 0.61 -20.47
N LYS A 392 17.22 0.77 -21.37
CA LYS A 392 18.64 0.65 -21.01
C LYS A 392 19.06 1.69 -19.94
N GLU A 393 18.69 2.96 -20.12
CA GLU A 393 19.01 4.03 -19.17
C GLU A 393 18.31 3.80 -17.82
N ILE A 394 17.09 3.28 -17.83
CA ILE A 394 16.33 2.92 -16.63
C ILE A 394 17.08 1.84 -15.82
N ILE A 395 17.50 0.75 -16.46
CA ILE A 395 18.23 -0.33 -15.78
C ILE A 395 19.59 0.14 -15.26
N GLU A 396 20.35 0.92 -16.05
CA GLU A 396 21.62 1.52 -15.61
C GLU A 396 21.46 2.43 -14.38
N ASN A 397 20.40 3.24 -14.34
CA ASN A 397 20.09 4.08 -13.18
C ASN A 397 19.75 3.23 -11.94
N LEU A 398 18.98 2.14 -12.10
CA LEU A 398 18.66 1.23 -10.99
C LEU A 398 19.91 0.54 -10.42
N HIS A 399 20.86 0.14 -11.26
CA HIS A 399 22.15 -0.38 -10.80
C HIS A 399 22.95 0.66 -10.01
N THR A 400 22.94 1.90 -10.48
CA THR A 400 23.60 3.02 -9.79
C THR A 400 22.95 3.27 -8.43
N LEU A 401 21.63 3.24 -8.35
CA LEU A 401 20.85 3.36 -7.11
C LEU A 401 21.16 2.25 -6.09
N LYS A 402 21.40 1.01 -6.53
CA LYS A 402 21.85 -0.07 -5.62
C LYS A 402 23.15 0.26 -4.90
N THR A 403 24.03 1.01 -5.56
CA THR A 403 25.33 1.42 -4.99
C THR A 403 25.16 2.58 -4.03
N ILE A 404 24.41 3.62 -4.43
CA ILE A 404 24.19 4.84 -3.64
C ILE A 404 23.29 4.58 -2.43
N ASP A 405 22.30 3.68 -2.55
CA ASP A 405 21.30 3.39 -1.54
C ASP A 405 21.22 1.89 -1.21
N SER A 406 22.36 1.34 -0.77
CA SER A 406 22.56 -0.09 -0.51
C SER A 406 21.53 -0.74 0.43
N TRP A 407 20.97 0.02 1.35
CA TRP A 407 19.90 -0.46 2.25
C TRP A 407 18.60 -0.80 1.51
N ARG A 408 18.43 -0.33 0.28
CA ARG A 408 17.28 -0.59 -0.61
C ARG A 408 17.68 -1.35 -1.87
N ALA A 409 18.87 -1.94 -1.92
CA ALA A 409 19.35 -2.72 -3.07
C ALA A 409 18.32 -3.76 -3.56
N GLY A 410 17.71 -4.52 -2.63
CA GLY A 410 16.68 -5.51 -2.98
C GLY A 410 15.41 -4.90 -3.61
N TYR A 411 15.02 -3.69 -3.21
CA TYR A 411 13.90 -2.98 -3.87
C TYR A 411 14.24 -2.62 -5.32
N TYR A 412 15.48 -2.21 -5.59
CA TYR A 412 15.91 -1.92 -6.97
C TYR A 412 16.07 -3.21 -7.78
N ASP A 413 16.52 -4.31 -7.18
CA ASP A 413 16.56 -5.63 -7.83
C ASP A 413 15.17 -6.11 -8.26
N ASP A 414 14.16 -5.91 -7.42
CA ASP A 414 12.77 -6.21 -7.77
C ASP A 414 12.25 -5.30 -8.90
N LEU A 415 12.65 -4.02 -8.95
CA LEU A 415 12.30 -3.13 -10.06
C LEU A 415 12.99 -3.52 -11.37
N ILE A 416 14.28 -3.86 -11.33
CA ILE A 416 15.04 -4.36 -12.49
C ILE A 416 14.35 -5.61 -13.03
N THR A 417 14.07 -6.57 -12.16
CA THR A 417 13.37 -7.81 -12.50
C THR A 417 12.02 -7.51 -13.14
N LYS A 418 11.21 -6.66 -12.50
CA LYS A 418 9.86 -6.33 -12.96
C LYS A 418 9.87 -5.67 -14.34
N TRP A 419 10.64 -4.60 -14.51
CA TRP A 419 10.62 -3.82 -15.76
C TRP A 419 11.33 -4.53 -16.92
N SER A 420 12.32 -5.37 -16.65
CA SER A 420 12.93 -6.23 -17.67
C SER A 420 11.99 -7.34 -18.12
N LEU A 421 11.22 -7.92 -17.19
CA LEU A 421 10.17 -8.88 -17.55
C LEU A 421 9.01 -8.24 -18.30
N GLU A 422 8.60 -7.01 -17.97
CA GLU A 422 7.56 -6.27 -18.71
C GLU A 422 8.00 -5.99 -20.17
N ASP A 423 9.25 -5.58 -20.39
CA ASP A 423 9.79 -5.36 -21.75
C ASP A 423 9.89 -6.67 -22.54
N GLN A 424 10.41 -7.74 -21.92
CA GLN A 424 10.45 -9.07 -22.54
C GLN A 424 9.03 -9.57 -22.87
N LEU A 425 8.09 -9.44 -21.94
CA LEU A 425 6.74 -9.94 -22.08
C LEU A 425 5.99 -9.26 -23.23
N ALA A 426 6.24 -7.96 -23.47
CA ALA A 426 5.69 -7.24 -24.62
C ALA A 426 6.12 -7.83 -25.99
N ILE A 427 7.25 -8.54 -26.02
CA ILE A 427 7.76 -9.28 -27.19
C ILE A 427 7.19 -10.70 -27.19
N ASP A 428 7.29 -11.40 -26.06
CA ASP A 428 6.90 -12.80 -25.91
C ASP A 428 5.40 -13.01 -26.14
N TYR A 429 4.54 -12.05 -25.77
CA TYR A 429 3.10 -12.14 -25.99
C TYR A 429 2.67 -12.13 -27.46
N LYS A 430 3.53 -11.63 -28.35
CA LYS A 430 3.30 -11.67 -29.80
C LYS A 430 3.68 -13.01 -30.42
N SER A 431 4.37 -13.86 -29.67
CA SER A 431 4.78 -15.20 -30.10
C SER A 431 3.77 -16.24 -29.61
N ASP A 432 3.60 -17.31 -30.39
CA ASP A 432 2.89 -18.52 -29.97
C ASP A 432 3.77 -19.50 -29.20
N SER A 433 4.95 -19.05 -28.72
CA SER A 433 5.85 -19.90 -27.95
C SER A 433 5.17 -20.39 -26.66
N ILE A 434 5.38 -21.68 -26.38
CA ILE A 434 5.02 -22.34 -25.13
C ILE A 434 6.21 -22.41 -24.15
N ASP A 435 7.30 -21.72 -24.47
CA ASP A 435 8.53 -21.72 -23.70
C ASP A 435 8.68 -20.37 -22.98
N PHE A 436 8.95 -20.41 -21.68
CA PHE A 436 9.36 -19.25 -20.91
C PHE A 436 10.80 -19.41 -20.45
N LYS A 437 11.63 -18.41 -20.75
CA LYS A 437 13.01 -18.28 -20.26
C LYS A 437 13.33 -16.81 -20.07
N VAL A 438 14.10 -16.46 -19.05
CA VAL A 438 14.65 -15.10 -18.88
C VAL A 438 15.67 -14.82 -19.98
N LYS A 439 15.45 -13.76 -20.76
CA LYS A 439 16.25 -13.40 -21.96
C LYS A 439 17.15 -12.17 -21.78
N PHE A 440 17.16 -11.59 -20.58
CA PHE A 440 18.01 -10.45 -20.23
C PHE A 440 19.12 -10.88 -19.25
N ASP A 441 20.16 -10.05 -19.15
CA ASP A 441 21.40 -10.39 -18.44
C ASP A 441 21.25 -10.40 -16.91
N ASP A 442 20.39 -9.54 -16.38
CA ASP A 442 20.14 -9.43 -14.95
C ASP A 442 19.48 -10.68 -14.38
N LYS A 443 20.06 -11.18 -13.29
CA LYS A 443 19.52 -12.35 -12.59
C LYS A 443 18.33 -11.95 -11.74
N ILE A 444 17.20 -12.60 -11.98
CA ILE A 444 15.97 -12.32 -11.24
C ILE A 444 16.00 -12.91 -9.82
N THR A 445 15.38 -12.20 -8.87
CA THR A 445 15.20 -12.61 -7.46
C THR A 445 13.74 -12.89 -7.10
N SER A 446 12.81 -12.48 -7.95
CA SER A 446 11.37 -12.63 -7.80
C SER A 446 10.72 -12.97 -9.15
N LEU A 447 9.44 -13.38 -9.13
CA LEU A 447 8.68 -13.79 -10.32
C LEU A 447 7.44 -12.91 -10.52
N PRO A 448 7.59 -11.59 -10.77
CA PRO A 448 6.46 -10.75 -11.08
C PRO A 448 5.83 -11.20 -12.40
N HIS A 449 4.51 -11.02 -12.53
CA HIS A 449 3.77 -11.29 -13.78
C HIS A 449 3.80 -12.74 -14.25
N LEU A 450 4.10 -13.70 -13.37
CA LEU A 450 4.17 -15.12 -13.74
C LEU A 450 2.84 -15.66 -14.31
N GLN A 451 1.71 -15.06 -13.94
CA GLN A 451 0.39 -15.44 -14.45
C GLN A 451 0.27 -15.30 -15.98
N TYR A 452 1.04 -14.40 -16.60
CA TYR A 452 1.06 -14.22 -18.05
C TYR A 452 1.76 -15.39 -18.77
N TYR A 453 2.63 -16.11 -18.07
CA TYR A 453 3.31 -17.33 -18.56
C TYR A 453 2.64 -18.63 -18.07
N SER A 454 1.43 -18.54 -17.48
CA SER A 454 0.71 -19.72 -16.97
C SER A 454 0.36 -20.77 -18.04
N HIS A 455 0.42 -20.38 -19.32
CA HIS A 455 0.18 -21.23 -20.49
C HIS A 455 1.43 -21.99 -20.98
N CYS A 456 2.62 -21.63 -20.51
CA CYS A 456 3.87 -22.24 -20.96
C CYS A 456 4.01 -23.69 -20.48
N GLU A 457 4.47 -24.56 -21.38
CA GLU A 457 4.75 -25.97 -21.08
C GLU A 457 6.20 -26.19 -20.63
N ASN A 458 7.14 -25.38 -21.13
CA ASN A 458 8.55 -25.45 -20.74
C ASN A 458 8.96 -24.13 -20.09
N VAL A 459 9.42 -24.20 -18.85
CA VAL A 459 9.82 -23.03 -18.07
C VAL A 459 11.26 -23.21 -17.59
N ASP A 460 12.16 -22.40 -18.14
CA ASP A 460 13.58 -22.37 -17.78
C ASP A 460 13.90 -21.14 -16.93
N LEU A 461 13.92 -21.36 -15.61
CA LEU A 461 14.33 -20.40 -14.58
C LEU A 461 15.72 -20.73 -14.04
N SER A 462 16.57 -21.38 -14.85
CA SER A 462 17.93 -21.72 -14.44
C SER A 462 18.86 -20.51 -14.40
N ASN A 463 19.93 -20.63 -13.60
CA ASN A 463 21.02 -19.66 -13.49
C ASN A 463 20.58 -18.27 -12.96
N GLN A 464 19.49 -18.22 -12.20
CA GLN A 464 18.96 -17.00 -11.60
C GLN A 464 19.40 -16.88 -10.13
N ASN A 465 18.89 -15.87 -9.41
CA ASN A 465 19.12 -15.69 -7.97
C ASN A 465 17.84 -16.00 -7.17
N LEU A 466 17.04 -16.97 -7.62
CA LEU A 466 15.80 -17.34 -6.95
C LEU A 466 16.10 -18.10 -5.66
N SER A 467 15.40 -17.73 -4.58
CA SER A 467 15.43 -18.44 -3.30
C SER A 467 14.18 -19.30 -3.14
N SER A 468 14.17 -20.20 -2.15
CA SER A 468 13.00 -21.04 -1.85
C SER A 468 11.70 -20.26 -1.57
N ASN A 469 11.77 -18.95 -1.32
CA ASN A 469 10.59 -18.10 -1.15
C ASN A 469 9.71 -17.99 -2.39
N VAL A 470 10.26 -18.22 -3.59
CA VAL A 470 9.47 -18.11 -4.83
C VAL A 470 8.67 -19.38 -5.14
N LEU A 471 8.94 -20.50 -4.44
CA LEU A 471 8.37 -21.80 -4.80
C LEU A 471 6.84 -21.80 -4.80
N ALA A 472 6.22 -21.18 -3.80
CA ALA A 472 4.76 -21.09 -3.73
C ALA A 472 4.14 -20.41 -4.97
N SER A 473 4.80 -19.39 -5.52
CA SER A 473 4.30 -18.66 -6.69
C SER A 473 4.28 -19.51 -7.97
N LEU A 474 5.07 -20.59 -8.03
CA LEU A 474 5.09 -21.52 -9.16
C LEU A 474 3.74 -22.23 -9.35
N GLU A 475 2.82 -22.13 -8.40
CA GLU A 475 1.46 -22.67 -8.53
C GLU A 475 0.73 -22.08 -9.74
N LEU A 476 1.12 -20.90 -10.20
CA LEU A 476 0.58 -20.26 -11.38
C LEU A 476 0.94 -20.98 -12.69
N LEU A 477 1.95 -21.85 -12.68
CA LEU A 477 2.43 -22.60 -13.84
C LEU A 477 1.65 -23.90 -14.04
N GLN A 478 0.31 -23.82 -14.02
CA GLN A 478 -0.57 -24.99 -14.06
C GLN A 478 -0.45 -25.84 -15.33
N ASN A 479 0.07 -25.27 -16.43
CA ASN A 479 0.26 -25.97 -17.71
C ASN A 479 1.73 -26.36 -17.95
N CYS A 480 2.63 -26.06 -17.01
CA CYS A 480 4.04 -26.42 -17.12
C CYS A 480 4.22 -27.94 -17.02
N LYS A 481 5.04 -28.49 -17.92
CA LYS A 481 5.46 -29.90 -17.97
C LYS A 481 6.95 -30.02 -17.64
N LYS A 482 7.79 -29.10 -18.09
CA LYS A 482 9.23 -29.11 -17.82
C LYS A 482 9.63 -27.83 -17.11
N LEU A 483 10.10 -27.96 -15.87
CA LEU A 483 10.54 -26.83 -15.06
C LEU A 483 12.02 -26.98 -14.71
N SER A 484 12.82 -25.97 -15.05
CA SER A 484 14.22 -25.88 -14.63
C SER A 484 14.39 -24.78 -13.60
N LEU A 485 14.81 -25.15 -12.39
CA LEU A 485 15.28 -24.27 -11.32
C LEU A 485 16.79 -24.47 -11.05
N ALA A 486 17.52 -25.01 -12.04
CA ALA A 486 18.94 -25.31 -11.89
C ALA A 486 19.79 -24.06 -11.57
N ASN A 487 20.85 -24.21 -10.80
CA ASN A 487 21.82 -23.15 -10.45
C ASN A 487 21.15 -21.90 -9.86
N ASN A 488 20.29 -22.08 -8.85
CA ASN A 488 19.66 -21.03 -8.06
C ASN A 488 20.16 -21.07 -6.60
N GLN A 489 19.47 -20.40 -5.68
CA GLN A 489 19.79 -20.33 -4.24
C GLN A 489 18.71 -21.03 -3.40
N LEU A 490 18.24 -22.19 -3.87
CA LEU A 490 17.22 -22.96 -3.14
C LEU A 490 17.87 -23.71 -1.97
N THR A 491 17.30 -23.54 -0.78
CA THR A 491 17.74 -24.23 0.45
C THR A 491 16.73 -25.27 0.94
N THR A 492 15.48 -25.16 0.51
CA THR A 492 14.36 -26.07 0.84
C THR A 492 13.37 -26.17 -0.33
N LEU A 493 12.63 -27.27 -0.43
CA LEU A 493 11.50 -27.47 -1.35
C LEU A 493 10.14 -27.29 -0.65
N GLN A 494 10.13 -26.82 0.60
CA GLN A 494 8.90 -26.55 1.32
C GLN A 494 8.06 -25.55 0.54
N ARG A 495 6.75 -25.84 0.44
CA ARG A 495 5.77 -25.08 -0.35
C ARG A 495 5.95 -25.17 -1.87
N PHE A 496 6.75 -26.12 -2.38
CA PHE A 496 6.69 -26.45 -3.79
C PHE A 496 5.26 -26.93 -4.14
N PRO A 497 4.61 -26.31 -5.15
CA PRO A 497 3.21 -26.56 -5.45
C PRO A 497 3.01 -27.90 -6.15
N ASN A 498 1.80 -28.43 -6.06
CA ASN A 498 1.44 -29.65 -6.80
C ASN A 498 1.20 -29.31 -8.28
N LEU A 499 2.22 -29.52 -9.10
CA LEU A 499 2.20 -29.31 -10.55
C LEU A 499 2.23 -30.65 -11.29
N ASN A 500 1.57 -30.71 -12.45
CA ASN A 500 1.56 -31.89 -13.33
C ASN A 500 2.81 -31.91 -14.22
N LEU A 501 3.99 -31.94 -13.62
CA LEU A 501 5.26 -31.95 -14.34
C LEU A 501 5.54 -33.33 -14.97
N GLU A 502 6.38 -33.32 -15.99
CA GLU A 502 7.11 -34.47 -16.55
C GLU A 502 8.56 -34.46 -16.05
N GLU A 503 9.16 -33.27 -15.93
CA GLU A 503 10.54 -33.07 -15.53
C GLU A 503 10.70 -31.82 -14.63
N LEU A 504 11.45 -31.98 -13.54
CA LEU A 504 11.91 -30.91 -12.66
C LEU A 504 13.44 -30.98 -12.54
N ASN A 505 14.13 -29.94 -13.00
CA ASN A 505 15.59 -29.84 -12.89
C ASN A 505 15.99 -28.90 -11.73
N LEU A 506 16.63 -29.47 -10.71
CA LEU A 506 17.13 -28.81 -9.50
C LEU A 506 18.66 -28.78 -9.43
N THR A 507 19.36 -29.18 -10.49
CA THR A 507 20.83 -29.31 -10.51
C THR A 507 21.54 -28.04 -10.06
N GLY A 508 22.60 -28.18 -9.28
CA GLY A 508 23.43 -27.05 -8.84
C GLY A 508 22.87 -26.17 -7.71
N ASN A 509 21.73 -26.55 -7.10
CA ASN A 509 21.27 -25.98 -5.83
C ASN A 509 21.97 -26.68 -4.66
N ASN A 510 23.22 -26.31 -4.40
CA ASN A 510 24.11 -27.05 -3.49
C ASN A 510 23.68 -27.01 -2.01
N ASP A 511 22.92 -25.99 -1.61
CA ASP A 511 22.46 -25.80 -0.23
C ASP A 511 21.08 -26.42 0.03
N LEU A 512 20.52 -27.16 -0.94
CA LEU A 512 19.22 -27.81 -0.80
C LEU A 512 19.30 -28.98 0.19
N ASP A 513 18.37 -29.02 1.13
CA ASP A 513 18.28 -30.13 2.10
C ASP A 513 18.11 -31.49 1.38
N GLN A 514 19.11 -32.36 1.55
CA GLN A 514 19.15 -33.66 0.89
C GLN A 514 18.12 -34.64 1.46
N GLU A 515 17.83 -34.59 2.75
CA GLU A 515 16.81 -35.46 3.35
C GLU A 515 15.42 -35.06 2.82
N GLU A 516 15.17 -33.75 2.76
CA GLU A 516 13.95 -33.20 2.18
C GLU A 516 13.80 -33.59 0.70
N LEU A 517 14.87 -33.45 -0.09
CA LEU A 517 14.88 -33.81 -1.50
C LEU A 517 14.55 -35.29 -1.72
N GLU A 518 15.13 -36.20 -0.93
CA GLU A 518 14.85 -37.63 -1.06
C GLU A 518 13.41 -37.99 -0.67
N VAL A 519 12.82 -37.28 0.29
CA VAL A 519 11.38 -37.39 0.59
C VAL A 519 10.54 -36.84 -0.56
N PHE A 520 10.92 -35.69 -1.12
CA PHE A 520 10.24 -35.07 -2.24
C PHE A 520 10.21 -35.99 -3.46
N LYS A 521 11.36 -36.56 -3.84
CA LYS A 521 11.50 -37.52 -4.95
C LYS A 521 10.61 -38.75 -4.81
N LYS A 522 10.38 -39.23 -3.58
CA LYS A 522 9.48 -40.38 -3.31
C LYS A 522 8.00 -40.03 -3.47
N ASN A 523 7.65 -38.77 -3.27
CA ASN A 523 6.26 -38.30 -3.28
C ASN A 523 5.82 -37.74 -4.65
N CYS A 524 6.76 -37.35 -5.52
CA CYS A 524 6.44 -36.91 -6.87
C CYS A 524 6.33 -38.07 -7.87
N ASN A 525 5.53 -37.88 -8.91
CA ASN A 525 5.30 -38.84 -9.99
C ASN A 525 6.02 -38.49 -11.30
N TYR A 526 7.04 -37.63 -11.24
CA TYR A 526 7.77 -37.09 -12.39
C TYR A 526 9.29 -37.15 -12.18
N SER A 527 10.05 -36.94 -13.28
CA SER A 527 11.51 -37.01 -13.26
C SER A 527 12.09 -35.81 -12.51
N VAL A 528 12.87 -36.06 -11.45
CA VAL A 528 13.61 -35.02 -10.73
C VAL A 528 15.10 -35.18 -11.00
N ILE A 529 15.69 -34.21 -11.67
CA ILE A 529 17.13 -34.13 -11.93
C ILE A 529 17.75 -33.26 -10.83
N PHE A 530 18.74 -33.78 -10.09
CA PHE A 530 19.45 -33.04 -9.04
C PHE A 530 20.95 -33.26 -9.15
#